data_AF-A0A933FVR1-F1
#
_entry.id   AF-A0A933FVR1-F1
#
_cell.length_a   1.000
_cell.length_b   1.000
_cell.length_c   1.000
_cell.angle_alpha   90.00
_cell.angle_beta   90.00
_cell.angle_gamma   90.00
#
_symmetry.space_group_name_H-M   'P 1'
#
loop_
_entity.id
_entity.type
_entity.pdbx_description
1 polymer ?
#
loop_
_entity_poly.entity_id
_entity_poly.type
_entity_poly.pdbx_seq_one_letter_code
_entity_poly.pdbx_strand_id
1 'polypeptide(L)'
;MKSVRPQKKKPREIDRSKIEELSMTLDDWAEFEHGVELFNSGKFWHSHEAWELVWRRHAEDERLFLQGLIQLAAAYHQLMTKHNYRGLINNFNKAYEKLEVFQPEYSGVLITPLLKFIEQGKKEAERLGPKKIAAFNYNLIPKLQFHKPYNPDLVVALRELLKSEEFLEGVKLFNTGYHWEAHEVWEDVWREQQADARTFVQAFVQTAAAYSFLKIRKISSAKYLFQKALEKFQQFENTDCPLPLKAIMEDIHHTLELLAIHPSQGEATLKYTKPLTIELTPA
;
A
#
# COMPACT_ATOMS: atom_id res chain seq x y z
N MET A 1 -8.07 -16.66 -35.45
CA MET A 1 -9.15 -17.26 -34.63
C MET A 1 -9.64 -16.19 -33.66
N LYS A 2 -10.95 -15.89 -33.60
CA LYS A 2 -11.49 -14.99 -32.57
C LYS A 2 -11.39 -15.74 -31.23
N SER A 3 -10.63 -15.22 -30.26
CA SER A 3 -10.61 -15.83 -28.93
C SER A 3 -12.02 -15.81 -28.37
N VAL A 4 -12.54 -16.99 -28.02
CA VAL A 4 -13.82 -17.11 -27.34
C VAL A 4 -13.61 -16.46 -25.98
N ARG A 5 -14.26 -15.31 -25.73
CA ARG A 5 -14.19 -14.67 -24.42
C ARG A 5 -14.72 -15.67 -23.39
N PRO A 6 -13.95 -15.97 -22.33
CA PRO A 6 -14.41 -16.88 -21.28
C PRO A 6 -15.75 -16.38 -20.71
N GLN A 7 -16.64 -17.33 -20.41
CA GLN A 7 -17.99 -17.03 -19.96
C GLN A 7 -17.94 -16.47 -18.53
N LYS A 8 -18.54 -15.29 -18.32
CA LYS A 8 -18.65 -14.67 -16.99
C LYS A 8 -19.37 -15.63 -16.04
N LYS A 9 -18.67 -16.09 -15.00
CA LYS A 9 -19.27 -16.88 -13.91
C LYS A 9 -20.11 -15.99 -13.02
N LYS A 10 -21.29 -16.47 -12.63
CA LYS A 10 -22.09 -15.86 -11.57
C LYS A 10 -21.46 -16.17 -10.22
N PRO A 11 -21.65 -15.35 -9.17
CA PRO A 11 -21.07 -15.62 -7.85
C PRO A 11 -21.42 -17.01 -7.29
N ARG A 12 -22.64 -17.49 -7.55
CA ARG A 12 -23.10 -18.85 -7.18
C ARG A 12 -22.40 -20.00 -7.91
N GLU A 13 -21.66 -19.71 -8.97
CA GLU A 13 -20.94 -20.70 -9.79
C GLU A 13 -19.46 -20.78 -9.38
N ILE A 14 -19.01 -19.96 -8.41
CA ILE A 14 -17.64 -20.02 -7.87
C ILE A 14 -17.58 -21.08 -6.77
N ASP A 15 -16.73 -22.08 -6.99
CA ASP A 15 -16.37 -23.08 -6.00
C ASP A 15 -15.43 -22.45 -4.97
N ARG A 16 -15.97 -22.14 -3.78
CA ARG A 16 -15.23 -21.52 -2.68
C ARG A 16 -14.04 -22.35 -2.20
N SER A 17 -14.09 -23.68 -2.36
CA SER A 17 -13.01 -24.57 -1.92
C SER A 17 -11.76 -24.52 -2.80
N LYS A 18 -11.86 -23.85 -3.96
CA LYS A 18 -10.78 -23.68 -4.94
C LYS A 18 -10.39 -22.22 -5.14
N ILE A 19 -10.86 -21.33 -4.26
CA ILE A 19 -10.43 -19.93 -4.28
C ILE A 19 -9.02 -19.91 -3.68
N GLU A 20 -8.02 -19.93 -4.56
CA GLU A 20 -6.66 -19.55 -4.23
C GLU A 20 -6.59 -18.02 -4.06
N GLU A 21 -5.59 -17.51 -3.34
CA GLU A 21 -5.38 -16.07 -3.25
C GLU A 21 -5.14 -15.48 -4.65
N LEU A 22 -5.62 -14.25 -4.85
CA LEU A 22 -5.40 -13.52 -6.10
C LEU A 22 -3.89 -13.37 -6.34
N SER A 23 -3.36 -14.03 -7.36
CA SER A 23 -1.95 -13.97 -7.75
C SER A 23 -1.61 -12.59 -8.34
N MET A 24 -1.38 -11.61 -7.49
CA MET A 24 -1.05 -10.24 -7.88
C MET A 24 0.46 -10.06 -8.03
N THR A 25 0.86 -9.51 -9.17
CA THR A 25 2.22 -8.98 -9.36
C THR A 25 2.50 -7.84 -8.38
N LEU A 26 3.76 -7.44 -8.25
CA LEU A 26 4.14 -6.26 -7.48
C LEU A 26 3.34 -5.01 -7.91
N ASP A 27 3.20 -4.75 -9.22
CA ASP A 27 2.41 -3.62 -9.72
C ASP A 27 0.91 -3.75 -9.44
N ASP A 28 0.37 -4.97 -9.46
CA ASP A 28 -1.01 -5.22 -9.05
C ASP A 28 -1.23 -4.85 -7.59
N TRP A 29 -0.31 -5.22 -6.71
CA TRP A 29 -0.37 -4.87 -5.29
C TRP A 29 -0.33 -3.36 -5.07
N ALA A 30 0.58 -2.65 -5.74
CA ALA A 30 0.64 -1.18 -5.64
C ALA A 30 -0.68 -0.51 -6.09
N GLU A 31 -1.23 -0.91 -7.22
CA GLU A 31 -2.50 -0.37 -7.73
C GLU A 31 -3.68 -0.74 -6.82
N PHE A 32 -3.68 -1.96 -6.29
CA PHE A 32 -4.71 -2.43 -5.36
C PHE A 32 -4.73 -1.60 -4.08
N GLU A 33 -3.57 -1.42 -3.46
CA GLU A 33 -3.37 -0.64 -2.23
C GLU A 33 -3.70 0.82 -2.44
N HIS A 34 -3.23 1.40 -3.55
CA HIS A 34 -3.59 2.76 -3.91
C HIS A 34 -5.12 2.91 -4.05
N GLY A 35 -5.80 1.93 -4.65
CA GLY A 35 -7.25 1.90 -4.72
C GLY A 35 -7.93 1.84 -3.35
N VAL A 36 -7.37 1.12 -2.37
CA VAL A 36 -7.83 1.08 -0.97
C VAL A 36 -7.67 2.44 -0.29
N GLU A 37 -6.51 3.08 -0.42
CA GLU A 37 -6.25 4.43 0.12
C GLU A 37 -7.21 5.47 -0.44
N LEU A 38 -7.42 5.45 -1.76
CA LEU A 38 -8.34 6.33 -2.46
C LEU A 38 -9.78 6.11 -1.99
N PHE A 39 -10.20 4.86 -1.80
CA PHE A 39 -11.53 4.53 -1.28
C PHE A 39 -11.72 5.09 0.13
N ASN A 40 -10.76 4.84 1.02
CA ASN A 40 -10.79 5.28 2.41
C ASN A 40 -10.71 6.80 2.56
N SER A 41 -10.23 7.50 1.53
CA SER A 41 -10.20 8.96 1.41
C SER A 41 -11.45 9.55 0.72
N GLY A 42 -12.45 8.74 0.37
CA GLY A 42 -13.67 9.17 -0.29
C GLY A 42 -13.52 9.46 -1.80
N LYS A 43 -12.36 9.15 -2.40
CA LYS A 43 -12.08 9.36 -3.83
C LYS A 43 -12.55 8.16 -4.66
N PHE A 44 -13.85 7.85 -4.58
CA PHE A 44 -14.41 6.60 -5.11
C PHE A 44 -14.20 6.36 -6.61
N TRP A 45 -14.24 7.41 -7.44
CA TRP A 45 -13.96 7.26 -8.87
C TRP A 45 -12.51 6.83 -9.14
N HIS A 46 -11.54 7.46 -8.48
CA HIS A 46 -10.13 7.13 -8.64
C HIS A 46 -9.83 5.73 -8.11
N SER A 47 -10.46 5.34 -6.99
CA SER A 47 -10.39 3.98 -6.46
C SER A 47 -10.93 2.94 -7.47
N HIS A 48 -12.06 3.24 -8.12
CA HIS A 48 -12.58 2.43 -9.21
C HIS A 48 -11.57 2.27 -10.34
N GLU A 49 -10.94 3.36 -10.79
CA GLU A 49 -9.96 3.30 -11.89
C GLU A 49 -8.71 2.48 -11.52
N ALA A 50 -8.16 2.67 -10.31
CA ALA A 50 -7.01 1.91 -9.83
C ALA A 50 -7.30 0.40 -9.79
N TRP A 51 -8.43 -0.01 -9.21
CA TRP A 51 -8.83 -1.42 -9.22
C TRP A 51 -9.18 -1.95 -10.61
N GLU A 52 -9.66 -1.09 -11.52
CA GLU A 52 -9.91 -1.50 -12.91
C GLU A 52 -8.61 -1.86 -13.65
N LEU A 53 -7.47 -1.21 -13.33
CA LEU A 53 -6.17 -1.56 -13.89
C LEU A 53 -5.76 -2.99 -13.52
N VAL A 54 -5.83 -3.33 -12.23
CA VAL A 54 -5.60 -4.70 -11.74
C VAL A 54 -6.61 -5.65 -12.38
N TRP A 55 -7.89 -5.28 -12.36
CA TRP A 55 -8.95 -6.09 -12.96
C TRP A 55 -8.70 -6.39 -14.43
N ARG A 56 -8.10 -5.50 -15.21
CA ARG A 56 -7.82 -5.74 -16.64
C ARG A 56 -6.70 -6.75 -16.90
N ARG A 57 -5.84 -7.05 -15.91
CA ARG A 57 -4.67 -7.94 -16.06
C ARG A 57 -4.91 -9.41 -15.67
N HIS A 58 -5.97 -9.75 -14.93
CA HIS A 58 -6.16 -11.09 -14.31
C HIS A 58 -7.04 -12.07 -15.13
N ALA A 59 -7.35 -13.29 -14.71
CA ALA A 59 -8.35 -14.13 -15.41
C ALA A 59 -9.79 -13.89 -14.91
N GLU A 60 -10.84 -14.32 -15.63
CA GLU A 60 -12.25 -14.08 -15.23
C GLU A 60 -12.61 -14.66 -13.85
N ASP A 61 -12.02 -15.79 -13.47
CA ASP A 61 -12.30 -16.48 -12.20
C ASP A 61 -11.74 -15.68 -10.99
N GLU A 62 -10.57 -15.07 -11.18
CA GLU A 62 -9.81 -14.29 -10.20
C GLU A 62 -10.36 -12.86 -10.02
N ARG A 63 -11.00 -12.33 -11.08
CA ARG A 63 -11.47 -10.94 -11.16
C ARG A 63 -12.76 -10.65 -10.38
N LEU A 64 -13.49 -11.66 -9.89
CA LEU A 64 -14.81 -11.43 -9.27
C LEU A 64 -14.71 -10.54 -8.02
N PHE A 65 -13.66 -10.74 -7.22
CA PHE A 65 -13.38 -9.93 -6.04
C PHE A 65 -13.21 -8.45 -6.41
N LEU A 66 -12.31 -8.15 -7.35
CA LEU A 66 -12.07 -6.80 -7.85
C LEU A 66 -13.34 -6.18 -8.45
N GLN A 67 -14.15 -6.95 -9.19
CA GLN A 67 -15.44 -6.47 -9.69
C GLN A 67 -16.39 -6.05 -8.56
N GLY A 68 -16.38 -6.77 -7.43
CA GLY A 68 -17.15 -6.42 -6.25
C GLY A 68 -16.73 -5.07 -5.67
N LEU A 69 -15.43 -4.85 -5.49
CA LEU A 69 -14.86 -3.59 -5.00
C LEU A 69 -15.10 -2.42 -5.97
N ILE A 70 -14.86 -2.62 -7.28
CA ILE A 70 -15.13 -1.64 -8.34
C ILE A 70 -16.60 -1.22 -8.34
N GLN A 71 -17.53 -2.17 -8.18
CA GLN A 71 -18.96 -1.89 -8.09
C GLN A 71 -19.31 -1.12 -6.82
N LEU A 72 -18.70 -1.45 -5.69
CA LEU A 72 -18.88 -0.72 -4.45
C LEU A 72 -18.42 0.74 -4.58
N ALA A 73 -17.23 0.96 -5.15
CA ALA A 73 -16.72 2.30 -5.45
C ALA A 73 -17.66 3.07 -6.39
N ALA A 74 -18.14 2.43 -7.46
CA ALA A 74 -19.14 3.02 -8.35
C ALA A 74 -20.46 3.35 -7.64
N ALA A 75 -20.88 2.57 -6.65
CA ALA A 75 -22.07 2.83 -5.84
C ALA A 75 -21.93 4.15 -5.09
N TYR A 76 -20.84 4.31 -4.33
CA TYR A 76 -20.60 5.52 -3.55
C TYR A 76 -20.29 6.73 -4.43
N HIS A 77 -19.58 6.57 -5.55
CA HIS A 77 -19.42 7.66 -6.51
C HIS A 77 -20.78 8.19 -7.02
N GLN A 78 -21.72 7.29 -7.33
CA GLN A 78 -23.06 7.68 -7.77
C GLN A 78 -23.91 8.34 -6.68
N LEU A 79 -23.73 7.93 -5.42
CA LEU A 79 -24.33 8.62 -4.28
C LEU A 79 -23.78 10.06 -4.18
N MET A 80 -22.45 10.21 -4.14
CA MET A 80 -21.78 11.49 -3.87
C MET A 80 -21.94 12.53 -4.97
N THR A 81 -21.99 12.11 -6.23
CA THR A 81 -21.95 13.05 -7.38
C THR A 81 -23.31 13.33 -7.98
N LYS A 82 -24.20 12.34 -7.98
CA LYS A 82 -25.47 12.38 -8.70
C LYS A 82 -26.68 12.13 -7.82
N HIS A 83 -26.48 11.74 -6.56
CA HIS A 83 -27.56 11.27 -5.67
C HIS A 83 -28.43 10.20 -6.38
N ASN A 84 -27.81 9.33 -7.18
CA ASN A 84 -28.54 8.37 -8.01
C ASN A 84 -28.92 7.12 -7.21
N TYR A 85 -30.12 7.14 -6.61
CA TYR A 85 -30.68 6.03 -5.84
C TYR A 85 -30.66 4.69 -6.58
N ARG A 86 -31.15 4.65 -7.83
CA ARG A 86 -31.25 3.39 -8.58
C ARG A 86 -29.88 2.79 -8.85
N GLY A 87 -28.92 3.64 -9.19
CA GLY A 87 -27.54 3.21 -9.43
C GLY A 87 -26.83 2.73 -8.16
N LEU A 88 -27.03 3.43 -7.04
CA LEU A 88 -26.55 3.03 -5.72
C LEU A 88 -27.05 1.62 -5.34
N ILE A 89 -28.38 1.41 -5.34
CA ILE A 89 -28.98 0.12 -4.96
C ILE A 89 -28.52 -1.02 -5.87
N ASN A 90 -28.49 -0.78 -7.19
CA ASN A 90 -28.05 -1.80 -8.14
C ASN A 90 -26.60 -2.20 -7.92
N ASN A 91 -25.72 -1.24 -7.65
CA ASN A 91 -24.31 -1.53 -7.42
C ASN A 91 -24.08 -2.15 -6.03
N PHE A 92 -24.82 -1.77 -4.99
CA PHE A 92 -24.78 -2.46 -3.70
C PHE A 92 -25.15 -3.93 -3.81
N ASN A 93 -26.25 -4.27 -4.49
CA ASN A 93 -26.63 -5.68 -4.69
C ASN A 93 -25.53 -6.46 -5.41
N LYS A 94 -25.02 -5.92 -6.51
CA LYS A 94 -23.97 -6.59 -7.31
C LYS A 94 -22.65 -6.72 -6.55
N ALA A 95 -22.27 -5.72 -5.76
CA ALA A 95 -21.07 -5.74 -4.94
C ALA A 95 -21.22 -6.78 -3.82
N TYR A 96 -22.36 -6.79 -3.11
CA TYR A 96 -22.65 -7.75 -2.05
C TYR A 96 -22.57 -9.19 -2.55
N GLU A 97 -23.29 -9.52 -3.63
CA GLU A 97 -23.32 -10.87 -4.22
C GLU A 97 -21.91 -11.37 -4.60
N LYS A 98 -20.98 -10.48 -4.96
CA LYS A 98 -19.61 -10.85 -5.33
C LYS A 98 -18.73 -11.00 -4.10
N LEU A 99 -18.76 -10.01 -3.22
CA LEU A 99 -17.89 -9.95 -2.06
C LEU A 99 -18.24 -11.03 -1.03
N GLU A 100 -19.50 -11.45 -0.91
CA GLU A 100 -19.91 -12.50 0.05
C GLU A 100 -19.20 -13.84 -0.14
N VAL A 101 -18.71 -14.11 -1.34
CA VAL A 101 -17.97 -15.32 -1.71
C VAL A 101 -16.62 -15.40 -1.00
N PHE A 102 -16.04 -14.23 -0.67
CA PHE A 102 -14.67 -14.05 -0.19
C PHE A 102 -14.57 -13.82 1.32
N GLN A 103 -15.58 -14.23 2.09
CA GLN A 103 -15.54 -14.15 3.55
C GLN A 103 -14.58 -15.17 4.18
N PRO A 104 -14.03 -14.89 5.38
CA PRO A 104 -14.19 -13.65 6.15
C PRO A 104 -13.29 -12.50 5.68
N GLU A 105 -12.25 -12.84 4.93
CA GLU A 105 -11.20 -11.96 4.44
C GLU A 105 -10.67 -12.51 3.11
N TYR A 106 -10.25 -11.62 2.21
CA TYR A 106 -9.56 -12.01 0.98
C TYR A 106 -8.66 -10.89 0.46
N SER A 107 -7.46 -11.27 0.01
CA SER A 107 -6.40 -10.34 -0.40
C SER A 107 -6.19 -9.22 0.62
N GLY A 108 -6.25 -9.56 1.92
CA GLY A 108 -6.03 -8.61 3.01
C GLY A 108 -7.21 -7.73 3.41
N VAL A 109 -8.33 -7.74 2.65
CA VAL A 109 -9.52 -6.95 2.97
C VAL A 109 -10.46 -7.75 3.85
N LEU A 110 -10.83 -7.22 5.02
CA LEU A 110 -11.83 -7.84 5.90
C LEU A 110 -13.24 -7.71 5.30
N ILE A 111 -13.73 -8.80 4.72
CA ILE A 111 -14.98 -8.85 3.96
C ILE A 111 -16.20 -8.89 4.86
N THR A 112 -16.19 -9.68 5.94
CA THR A 112 -17.34 -9.78 6.84
C THR A 112 -17.80 -8.42 7.41
N PRO A 113 -16.91 -7.55 7.96
CA PRO A 113 -17.34 -6.22 8.40
C PRO A 113 -17.79 -5.33 7.23
N LEU A 114 -17.14 -5.44 6.06
CA LEU A 114 -17.53 -4.68 4.86
C LEU A 114 -18.96 -4.98 4.42
N LEU A 115 -19.37 -6.25 4.38
CA LEU A 115 -20.73 -6.66 4.01
C LEU A 115 -21.79 -6.07 4.95
N LYS A 116 -21.49 -5.98 6.26
CA LYS A 116 -22.39 -5.34 7.24
C LYS A 116 -22.62 -3.86 6.90
N PHE A 117 -21.58 -3.13 6.50
CA PHE A 117 -21.72 -1.75 6.06
C PHE A 117 -22.54 -1.62 4.77
N ILE A 118 -22.33 -2.52 3.80
CA ILE A 118 -23.13 -2.54 2.56
C ILE A 118 -24.61 -2.76 2.88
N GLU A 119 -24.95 -3.70 3.76
CA GLU A 119 -26.32 -3.96 4.19
C GLU A 119 -26.94 -2.76 4.91
N GLN A 120 -26.22 -2.14 5.83
CA GLN A 120 -26.71 -0.97 6.57
C GLN A 120 -26.91 0.23 5.64
N GLY A 121 -25.95 0.49 4.76
CA GLY A 121 -26.05 1.54 3.74
C GLY A 121 -27.22 1.29 2.79
N LYS A 122 -27.44 0.04 2.35
CA LYS A 122 -28.60 -0.31 1.53
C LYS A 122 -29.91 -0.07 2.26
N LYS A 123 -30.05 -0.52 3.51
CA LYS A 123 -31.25 -0.30 4.35
C LYS A 123 -31.55 1.20 4.51
N GLU A 124 -30.52 2.02 4.72
CA GLU A 124 -30.69 3.46 4.82
C GLU A 124 -31.12 4.09 3.49
N ALA A 125 -30.50 3.70 2.38
CA ALA A 125 -30.88 4.18 1.06
C ALA A 125 -32.35 3.81 0.74
N GLU A 126 -32.77 2.58 1.03
CA GLU A 126 -34.15 2.11 0.87
C GLU A 126 -35.13 2.89 1.76
N ARG A 127 -34.77 3.17 3.02
CA ARG A 127 -35.57 3.98 3.95
C ARG A 127 -35.79 5.41 3.43
N LEU A 128 -34.77 6.02 2.83
CA LEU A 128 -34.84 7.36 2.26
C LEU A 128 -35.62 7.38 0.94
N GLY A 129 -35.44 6.34 0.12
CA GLY A 129 -35.96 6.26 -1.24
C GLY A 129 -35.36 7.31 -2.19
N PRO A 130 -35.79 7.33 -3.46
CA PRO A 130 -35.17 8.17 -4.49
C PRO A 130 -35.28 9.67 -4.25
N LYS A 131 -36.32 10.12 -3.53
CA LYS A 131 -36.58 11.55 -3.29
C LYS A 131 -35.74 12.15 -2.17
N LYS A 132 -35.23 11.34 -1.22
CA LYS A 132 -34.52 11.82 -0.04
C LYS A 132 -33.08 11.29 0.06
N ILE A 133 -32.57 10.66 -0.98
CA ILE A 133 -31.24 10.03 -0.97
C ILE A 133 -30.10 11.04 -0.74
N ALA A 134 -30.30 12.34 -1.01
CA ALA A 134 -29.34 13.39 -0.65
C ALA A 134 -29.12 13.51 0.88
N ALA A 135 -30.07 13.03 1.70
CA ALA A 135 -29.97 12.99 3.16
C ALA A 135 -29.36 11.68 3.69
N PHE A 136 -28.62 10.94 2.86
CA PHE A 136 -27.94 9.72 3.26
C PHE A 136 -26.99 9.95 4.44
N ASN A 137 -27.00 9.04 5.42
CA ASN A 137 -26.04 9.09 6.52
C ASN A 137 -24.64 8.65 6.06
N TYR A 138 -23.77 9.60 5.75
CA TYR A 138 -22.42 9.34 5.25
C TYR A 138 -21.51 8.59 6.24
N ASN A 139 -21.87 8.47 7.53
CA ASN A 139 -21.16 7.60 8.47
C ASN A 139 -21.35 6.10 8.18
N LEU A 140 -22.29 5.74 7.31
CA LEU A 140 -22.48 4.37 6.81
C LEU A 140 -21.59 4.04 5.60
N ILE A 141 -20.74 4.97 5.16
CA ILE A 141 -19.71 4.66 4.18
C ILE A 141 -18.55 3.98 4.93
N PRO A 142 -18.19 2.72 4.57
CA PRO A 142 -17.12 2.01 5.23
C PRO A 142 -15.76 2.63 4.91
N LYS A 143 -14.84 2.52 5.87
CA LYS A 143 -13.41 2.43 5.54
C LYS A 143 -13.08 0.95 5.39
N LEU A 144 -12.45 0.58 4.28
CA LEU A 144 -11.90 -0.74 4.08
C LEU A 144 -10.82 -0.99 5.14
N GLN A 145 -11.04 -2.03 5.93
CA GLN A 145 -10.01 -2.57 6.82
C GLN A 145 -9.15 -3.51 5.98
N PHE A 146 -7.90 -3.12 5.81
CA PHE A 146 -6.95 -3.78 4.93
C PHE A 146 -5.64 -3.99 5.68
N HIS A 147 -5.08 -5.19 5.55
CA HIS A 147 -3.69 -5.48 5.84
C HIS A 147 -3.09 -6.14 4.61
N LYS A 148 -1.82 -5.91 4.33
CA LYS A 148 -1.18 -6.53 3.18
C LYS A 148 -0.92 -8.01 3.50
N PRO A 149 -1.44 -8.97 2.71
CA PRO A 149 -1.12 -10.37 2.93
C PRO A 149 0.35 -10.64 2.61
N TYR A 150 0.88 -11.70 3.21
CA TYR A 150 2.27 -12.10 3.03
C TYR A 150 2.56 -12.43 1.56
N ASN A 151 3.47 -11.69 0.93
CA ASN A 151 3.85 -11.90 -0.47
C ASN A 151 5.20 -12.67 -0.52
N PRO A 152 5.21 -13.99 -0.80
CA PRO A 152 6.46 -14.75 -0.91
C PRO A 152 7.33 -14.30 -2.09
N ASP A 153 6.73 -13.83 -3.19
CA ASP A 153 7.47 -13.33 -4.35
C ASP A 153 8.21 -12.03 -4.02
N LEU A 154 7.63 -11.19 -3.17
CA LEU A 154 8.33 -10.01 -2.64
C LEU A 154 9.56 -10.41 -1.82
N VAL A 155 9.46 -11.44 -0.97
CA VAL A 155 10.62 -11.90 -0.18
C VAL A 155 11.73 -12.40 -1.10
N VAL A 156 11.40 -13.16 -2.14
CA VAL A 156 12.39 -13.61 -3.14
C VAL A 156 13.00 -12.41 -3.87
N ALA A 157 12.17 -11.50 -4.39
CA ALA A 157 12.63 -10.30 -5.10
C ALA A 157 13.54 -9.43 -4.23
N LEU A 158 13.20 -9.22 -2.95
CA LEU A 158 14.04 -8.50 -2.01
C LEU A 158 15.36 -9.24 -1.75
N ARG A 159 15.35 -10.57 -1.63
CA ARG A 159 16.59 -11.36 -1.48
C ARG A 159 17.51 -11.26 -2.68
N GLU A 160 16.96 -11.23 -3.89
CA GLU A 160 17.73 -11.03 -5.13
C GLU A 160 18.28 -9.61 -5.22
N LEU A 161 17.42 -8.61 -4.99
CA LEU A 161 17.76 -7.20 -4.93
C LEU A 161 18.92 -6.92 -3.96
N LEU A 162 18.84 -7.46 -2.74
CA LEU A 162 19.85 -7.25 -1.70
C LEU A 162 21.19 -7.93 -2.00
N LYS A 163 21.23 -8.85 -2.97
CA LYS A 163 22.44 -9.49 -3.47
C LYS A 163 23.00 -8.81 -4.72
N SER A 164 22.28 -7.84 -5.30
CA SER A 164 22.75 -7.15 -6.50
C SER A 164 24.00 -6.33 -6.20
N GLU A 165 24.91 -6.22 -7.17
CA GLU A 165 26.16 -5.47 -7.01
C GLU A 165 25.88 -3.99 -6.74
N GLU A 166 24.85 -3.45 -7.38
CA GLU A 166 24.42 -2.05 -7.27
C GLU A 166 23.92 -1.75 -5.85
N PHE A 167 23.07 -2.63 -5.28
CA PHE A 167 22.57 -2.43 -3.92
C PHE A 167 23.72 -2.53 -2.90
N LEU A 168 24.61 -3.50 -3.08
CA LEU A 168 25.78 -3.72 -2.20
C LEU A 168 26.79 -2.57 -2.25
N GLU A 169 27.00 -1.95 -3.40
CA GLU A 169 27.84 -0.75 -3.50
C GLU A 169 27.24 0.42 -2.71
N GLY A 170 25.92 0.61 -2.79
CA GLY A 170 25.21 1.58 -1.94
C GLY A 170 25.40 1.31 -0.44
N VAL A 171 25.32 0.05 0.00
CA VAL A 171 25.60 -0.35 1.40
C VAL A 171 27.03 0.02 1.80
N LYS A 172 28.01 -0.30 0.94
CA LYS A 172 29.44 0.01 1.19
C LYS A 172 29.69 1.51 1.30
N LEU A 173 29.13 2.31 0.39
CA LEU A 173 29.20 3.78 0.44
C LEU A 173 28.53 4.33 1.69
N PHE A 174 27.36 3.82 2.06
CA PHE A 174 26.65 4.25 3.26
C PHE A 174 27.47 3.96 4.53
N ASN A 175 27.98 2.74 4.69
CA ASN A 175 28.74 2.30 5.86
C ASN A 175 30.08 3.02 6.04
N THR A 176 30.70 3.45 4.93
CA THR A 176 31.92 4.28 4.90
C THR A 176 31.63 5.77 5.13
N GLY A 177 30.36 6.15 5.10
CA GLY A 177 29.87 7.50 5.37
C GLY A 177 29.65 8.34 4.13
N TYR A 178 29.85 7.84 2.91
CA TYR A 178 29.56 8.53 1.65
C TYR A 178 28.04 8.52 1.34
N HIS A 179 27.25 9.15 2.22
CA HIS A 179 25.78 9.06 2.17
C HIS A 179 25.15 9.76 0.95
N TRP A 180 25.82 10.74 0.33
CA TRP A 180 25.30 11.32 -0.91
C TRP A 180 25.50 10.35 -2.07
N GLU A 181 26.68 9.75 -2.15
CA GLU A 181 27.02 8.75 -3.16
C GLU A 181 26.16 7.49 -3.00
N ALA A 182 25.91 7.05 -1.77
CA ALA A 182 24.96 5.98 -1.48
C ALA A 182 23.52 6.35 -1.91
N HIS A 183 23.12 7.62 -1.72
CA HIS A 183 21.83 8.11 -2.21
C HIS A 183 21.73 7.97 -3.73
N GLU A 184 22.73 8.44 -4.48
CA GLU A 184 22.71 8.37 -5.95
C GLU A 184 22.62 6.92 -6.44
N VAL A 185 23.48 6.03 -5.90
CA VAL A 185 23.49 4.61 -6.29
C VAL A 185 22.15 3.94 -6.00
N TRP A 186 21.58 4.15 -4.80
CA TRP A 186 20.27 3.59 -4.49
C TRP A 186 19.13 4.28 -5.23
N GLU A 187 19.29 5.51 -5.72
CA GLU A 187 18.30 6.18 -6.56
C GLU A 187 18.21 5.50 -7.94
N ASP A 188 19.33 5.06 -8.51
CA ASP A 188 19.34 4.27 -9.74
C ASP A 188 18.64 2.91 -9.52
N VAL A 189 19.00 2.19 -8.45
CA VAL A 189 18.32 0.94 -8.08
C VAL A 189 16.82 1.18 -7.89
N TRP A 190 16.44 2.27 -7.22
CA TRP A 190 15.05 2.65 -6.98
C TRP A 190 14.28 2.91 -8.27
N ARG A 191 14.91 3.50 -9.30
CA ARG A 191 14.28 3.77 -10.59
C ARG A 191 13.91 2.50 -11.34
N GLU A 192 14.71 1.45 -11.17
CA GLU A 192 14.51 0.12 -11.78
C GLU A 192 13.47 -0.72 -11.03
N GLN A 193 13.23 -0.42 -9.76
CA GLN A 193 12.24 -1.15 -8.96
C GLN A 193 10.80 -0.69 -9.23
N GLN A 194 9.89 -1.61 -8.91
CA GLN A 194 8.44 -1.41 -8.98
C GLN A 194 7.76 -1.74 -7.66
N ALA A 195 6.60 -1.11 -7.41
CA ALA A 195 5.76 -1.27 -6.22
C ALA A 195 6.52 -1.38 -4.88
N ASP A 196 6.41 -2.50 -4.17
CA ASP A 196 6.98 -2.66 -2.83
C ASP A 196 8.50 -2.70 -2.83
N ALA A 197 9.13 -3.33 -3.80
CA ALA A 197 10.58 -3.28 -3.95
C ALA A 197 11.03 -1.83 -4.15
N ARG A 198 10.25 -1.02 -4.88
CA ARG A 198 10.50 0.40 -5.05
C ARG A 198 10.35 1.16 -3.73
N THR A 199 9.27 0.92 -2.98
CA THR A 199 9.07 1.52 -1.65
C THR A 199 10.19 1.13 -0.67
N PHE A 200 10.62 -0.13 -0.73
CA PHE A 200 11.71 -0.67 0.08
C PHE A 200 13.02 0.05 -0.20
N VAL A 201 13.47 0.15 -1.47
CA VAL A 201 14.70 0.88 -1.83
C VAL A 201 14.56 2.37 -1.51
N GLN A 202 13.38 2.95 -1.68
CA GLN A 202 13.14 4.36 -1.35
C GLN A 202 13.43 4.68 0.13
N ALA A 203 13.22 3.72 1.04
CA ALA A 203 13.57 3.90 2.45
C ALA A 203 15.09 4.10 2.64
N PHE A 204 15.91 3.38 1.88
CA PHE A 204 17.37 3.53 1.88
C PHE A 204 17.80 4.85 1.25
N VAL A 205 17.23 5.22 0.09
CA VAL A 205 17.48 6.52 -0.56
C VAL A 205 17.18 7.67 0.39
N GLN A 206 16.03 7.64 1.07
CA GLN A 206 15.62 8.68 2.01
C GLN A 206 16.51 8.72 3.26
N THR A 207 16.92 7.55 3.77
CA THR A 207 17.87 7.47 4.89
C THR A 207 19.24 8.06 4.53
N ALA A 208 19.78 7.72 3.36
CA ALA A 208 21.05 8.24 2.85
C ALA A 208 21.00 9.77 2.64
N ALA A 209 19.94 10.27 2.02
CA ALA A 209 19.72 11.71 1.87
C ALA A 209 19.54 12.43 3.22
N ALA A 210 18.86 11.83 4.20
CA ALA A 210 18.72 12.42 5.53
C ALA A 210 20.09 12.61 6.20
N TYR A 211 20.96 11.59 6.15
CA TYR A 211 22.31 11.67 6.70
C TYR A 211 23.22 12.64 5.92
N SER A 212 23.06 12.79 4.60
CA SER A 212 23.79 13.81 3.83
C SER A 212 23.33 15.23 4.21
N PHE A 213 22.04 15.43 4.48
CA PHE A 213 21.51 16.69 4.98
C PHE A 213 21.98 17.04 6.40
N LEU A 214 22.18 16.04 7.27
CA LEU A 214 22.80 16.27 8.58
C LEU A 214 24.23 16.82 8.46
N LYS A 215 25.04 16.30 7.52
CA LYS A 215 26.40 16.79 7.27
C LYS A 215 26.46 18.26 6.92
N ILE A 216 25.49 18.73 6.13
CA ILE A 216 25.37 20.15 5.73
C ILE A 216 24.43 20.95 6.64
N ARG A 217 24.09 20.43 7.83
CA ARG A 217 23.27 21.08 8.88
C ARG A 217 21.85 21.46 8.47
N LYS A 218 21.27 20.79 7.46
CA LYS A 218 19.85 20.94 7.08
C LYS A 218 18.95 20.05 7.95
N ILE A 219 18.85 20.39 9.24
CA ILE A 219 18.19 19.56 10.26
C ILE A 219 16.72 19.29 9.96
N SER A 220 15.95 20.30 9.56
CA SER A 220 14.51 20.13 9.26
C SER A 220 14.28 19.17 8.09
N SER A 221 15.10 19.28 7.05
CA SER A 221 15.04 18.38 5.89
C SER A 221 15.45 16.95 6.26
N ALA A 222 16.49 16.79 7.08
CA ALA A 222 16.90 15.49 7.59
C ALA A 222 15.80 14.83 8.43
N LYS A 223 15.18 15.56 9.37
CA LYS A 223 14.06 15.07 10.18
C LYS A 223 12.90 14.58 9.31
N TYR A 224 12.51 15.38 8.31
CA TYR A 224 11.44 15.01 7.39
C TYR A 224 11.75 13.70 6.64
N LEU A 225 12.97 13.56 6.11
CA LEU A 225 13.37 12.36 5.37
C LEU A 225 13.48 11.12 6.26
N PHE A 226 14.00 11.25 7.48
CA PHE A 226 14.02 10.14 8.44
C PHE A 226 12.63 9.66 8.82
N GLN A 227 11.68 10.59 9.06
CA GLN A 227 10.28 10.22 9.32
C GLN A 227 9.69 9.46 8.12
N LYS A 228 9.94 9.93 6.89
CA LYS A 228 9.47 9.27 5.67
C LYS A 228 10.12 7.92 5.40
N ALA A 229 11.38 7.73 5.80
CA ALA A 229 12.07 6.45 5.72
C ALA A 229 11.51 5.46 6.75
N LEU A 230 11.26 5.88 7.99
CA LEU A 230 10.65 5.05 9.03
C LEU A 230 9.26 4.55 8.63
N GLU A 231 8.40 5.44 8.11
CA GLU A 231 7.07 5.07 7.59
C GLU A 231 7.15 3.96 6.54
N LYS A 232 8.25 3.88 5.76
CA LYS A 232 8.46 2.84 4.75
C LYS A 232 9.02 1.57 5.34
N PHE A 233 10.07 1.65 6.15
CA PHE A 233 10.65 0.47 6.80
C PHE A 233 9.62 -0.30 7.65
N GLN A 234 8.71 0.42 8.30
CA GLN A 234 7.65 -0.18 9.09
C GLN A 234 6.70 -1.08 8.27
N GLN A 235 6.54 -0.81 6.96
CA GLN A 235 5.74 -1.67 6.08
C GLN A 235 6.36 -3.06 5.88
N PHE A 236 7.66 -3.21 6.16
CA PHE A 236 8.42 -4.43 5.97
C PHE A 236 8.90 -5.06 7.28
N GLU A 237 8.46 -4.56 8.45
CA GLU A 237 8.98 -4.99 9.76
C GLU A 237 8.82 -6.50 10.03
N ASN A 238 7.78 -7.10 9.43
CA ASN A 238 7.46 -8.53 9.55
C ASN A 238 7.89 -9.35 8.32
N THR A 239 8.66 -8.76 7.39
CA THR A 239 9.18 -9.45 6.21
C THR A 239 10.41 -10.26 6.57
N ASP A 240 10.48 -11.52 6.13
CA ASP A 240 11.65 -12.40 6.30
C ASP A 240 12.80 -12.00 5.35
N CYS A 241 13.35 -10.82 5.63
CA CYS A 241 14.37 -10.11 4.86
C CYS A 241 15.74 -10.26 5.55
N PRO A 242 16.84 -10.53 4.81
CA PRO A 242 18.18 -10.73 5.38
C PRO A 242 18.85 -9.43 5.86
N LEU A 243 18.07 -8.46 6.34
CA LEU A 243 18.53 -7.18 6.89
C LEU A 243 18.02 -6.99 8.31
N PRO A 244 18.80 -6.34 9.19
CA PRO A 244 18.38 -6.01 10.55
C PRO A 244 17.44 -4.79 10.55
N LEU A 245 16.30 -4.87 9.86
CA LEU A 245 15.36 -3.75 9.66
C LEU A 245 14.93 -3.12 10.99
N LYS A 246 14.70 -3.94 12.02
CA LYS A 246 14.36 -3.45 13.36
C LYS A 246 15.47 -2.56 13.95
N ALA A 247 16.72 -2.99 13.85
CA ALA A 247 17.86 -2.21 14.35
C ALA A 247 18.06 -0.92 13.54
N ILE A 248 17.86 -0.97 12.21
CA ILE A 248 17.90 0.22 11.35
C ILE A 248 16.82 1.23 11.77
N MET A 249 15.59 0.77 12.00
CA MET A 249 14.50 1.64 12.46
C MET A 249 14.77 2.22 13.85
N GLU A 250 15.33 1.44 14.78
CA GLU A 250 15.72 1.92 16.11
C GLU A 250 16.82 2.99 16.04
N ASP A 251 17.82 2.82 15.17
CA ASP A 251 18.88 3.82 14.92
C ASP A 251 18.31 5.15 14.38
N ILE A 252 17.38 5.07 13.42
CA ILE A 252 16.72 6.27 12.87
C ILE A 252 15.86 6.96 13.93
N HIS A 253 15.10 6.21 14.73
CA HIS A 253 14.33 6.77 15.84
C HIS A 253 15.23 7.48 16.85
N HIS A 254 16.31 6.83 17.28
CA HIS A 254 17.26 7.43 18.21
C HIS A 254 17.88 8.72 17.65
N THR A 255 18.23 8.72 16.36
CA THR A 255 18.71 9.92 15.68
C THR A 255 17.67 11.05 15.68
N LEU A 256 16.40 10.74 15.41
CA LEU A 256 15.31 11.72 15.47
C LEU A 256 15.12 12.31 16.87
N GLU A 257 15.21 11.50 17.93
CA GLU A 257 15.14 11.94 19.32
C GLU A 257 16.28 12.92 19.66
N LEU A 258 17.52 12.60 19.27
CA LEU A 258 18.67 13.50 19.45
C LEU A 258 18.46 14.83 18.73
N LEU A 259 17.91 14.80 17.50
CA LEU A 259 17.62 16.01 16.75
C LEU A 259 16.45 16.82 17.34
N ALA A 260 15.55 16.21 18.11
CA ALA A 260 14.46 16.89 18.81
C ALA A 260 14.94 17.65 20.05
N ILE A 261 15.93 17.12 20.77
CA ILE A 261 16.50 17.69 22.00
C ILE A 261 17.45 18.87 21.73
N HIS A 262 18.00 18.98 20.51
CA HIS A 262 18.87 20.09 20.10
C HIS A 262 18.17 21.08 19.15
N PRO A 263 17.24 21.93 19.64
CA PRO A 263 16.73 23.04 18.87
C PRO A 263 17.79 24.14 18.87
N SER A 264 18.53 24.27 17.77
CA SER A 264 19.10 25.55 17.33
C SER A 264 19.67 26.45 18.43
N GLN A 265 20.64 25.96 19.21
CA GLN A 265 21.48 26.81 20.06
C GLN A 265 22.95 26.61 19.71
N GLY A 266 23.67 27.73 19.79
CA GLY A 266 24.89 27.99 19.03
C GLY A 266 26.05 27.02 19.30
N GLU A 267 26.83 26.86 18.24
CA GLU A 267 28.29 26.62 18.23
C GLU A 267 28.88 25.36 18.88
N ALA A 268 28.13 24.55 19.63
CA ALA A 268 28.59 23.21 19.99
C ALA A 268 28.38 22.25 18.81
N THR A 269 29.44 21.56 18.39
CA THR A 269 29.44 20.59 17.29
C THR A 269 28.29 19.60 17.48
N LEU A 270 27.29 19.66 16.61
CA LEU A 270 26.20 18.68 16.57
C LEU A 270 26.82 17.34 16.15
N LYS A 271 27.31 16.59 17.13
CA LYS A 271 27.80 15.23 16.95
C LYS A 271 26.57 14.35 16.75
N TYR A 272 26.10 14.26 15.52
CA TYR A 272 25.16 13.20 15.18
C TYR A 272 25.91 11.87 15.20
N THR A 273 25.27 10.85 15.72
CA THR A 273 25.82 9.50 15.81
C THR A 273 26.12 8.98 14.41
N LYS A 274 27.24 8.25 14.26
CA LYS A 274 27.47 7.49 13.03
C LYS A 274 26.26 6.55 12.85
N PRO A 275 25.66 6.44 11.65
CA PRO A 275 24.59 5.49 11.42
C PRO A 275 24.99 4.07 11.83
N LEU A 276 23.99 3.27 12.19
CA LEU A 276 24.15 1.82 12.27
C LEU A 276 24.81 1.29 10.98
N THR A 277 25.81 0.44 11.14
CA THR A 277 26.41 -0.25 9.99
C THR A 277 25.42 -1.28 9.45
N ILE A 278 25.08 -1.15 8.18
CA ILE A 278 24.17 -2.08 7.51
C ILE A 278 24.97 -3.34 7.17
N GLU A 279 24.67 -4.43 7.87
CA GLU A 279 25.22 -5.75 7.60
C GLU A 279 24.10 -6.67 7.12
N LEU A 280 24.34 -7.36 6.01
CA LEU A 280 23.44 -8.41 5.53
C LEU A 280 23.70 -9.67 6.35
N THR A 281 22.65 -10.24 6.91
CA THR A 281 22.75 -11.54 7.59
C THR A 281 23.03 -12.63 6.56
N PRO A 282 23.99 -13.54 6.80
CA PRO A 282 24.16 -14.73 5.97
C PRO A 282 22.85 -15.52 5.98
N ALA A 283 22.36 -15.86 4.79
CA ALA A 283 21.17 -16.70 4.61
C ALA A 283 21.40 -18.13 5.13
#